data_AF-A0A931SNA8-F1
#
_entry.id   AF-A0A931SNA8-F1
#
_cell.length_a   1.000
_cell.length_b   1.000
_cell.length_c   1.000
_cell.angle_alpha   90.00
_cell.angle_beta   90.00
_cell.angle_gamma   90.00
#
_symmetry.space_group_name_H-M   'P 1'
#
loop_
_entity.id
_entity.type
_entity.pdbx_description
1 polymer ?
#
loop_
_entity_poly.entity_id
_entity_poly.type
_entity_poly.pdbx_seq_one_letter_code
_entity_poly.pdbx_strand_id
1 'polypeptide(L)' 'MSSARVYSLTELAGMLRRAGLRILHAYGNYDMSPYTFASRRLIILSEYSKAGEPVEEAVALEV' A
#
# COMPACT_ATOMS: atom_id res chain seq x y z
N MET A 1 11.39 -1.68 24.83
CA MET A 1 10.85 -0.41 24.29
C MET A 1 10.76 -0.57 22.78
N SER A 2 9.59 -0.73 22.19
CA SER A 2 9.45 -0.83 20.73
C SER A 2 9.32 0.57 20.14
N SER A 3 10.34 1.02 19.40
CA SER A 3 10.26 2.26 18.64
C SER A 3 9.46 2.01 17.35
N ALA A 4 8.26 2.57 17.24
CA ALA A 4 7.52 2.54 15.99
C ALA A 4 8.08 3.61 15.04
N ARG A 5 8.35 3.23 13.78
CA ARG A 5 8.69 4.18 12.72
C ARG A 5 7.48 4.34 11.81
N VAL A 6 7.14 5.60 11.52
CA VAL A 6 6.05 5.95 10.61
C VAL A 6 6.61 6.06 9.20
N TYR A 7 5.92 5.43 8.24
CA TYR A 7 6.22 5.51 6.82
C TYR A 7 4.97 5.96 6.08
N SER A 8 5.15 6.76 5.03
CA SER A 8 4.12 7.09 4.08
C SER A 8 3.73 5.88 3.23
N LEU A 9 2.54 5.95 2.59
CA LEU A 9 2.11 4.94 1.62
C LEU A 9 3.12 4.77 0.48
N THR A 10 3.73 5.85 0.00
CA THR A 10 4.74 5.83 -1.07
C THR A 10 6.02 5.10 -0.65
N GLU A 11 6.49 5.31 0.59
CA GLU A 11 7.66 4.60 1.12
C GLU A 11 7.38 3.10 1.25
N LEU A 12 6.21 2.75 1.78
CA LEU A 12 5.77 1.36 1.89
C LEU A 12 5.62 0.71 0.52
N ALA A 13 5.08 1.41 -0.48
CA ALA A 13 4.99 0.93 -1.85
C ALA A 13 6.38 0.61 -2.43
N GLY A 14 7.37 1.47 -2.19
CA GLY A 14 8.75 1.22 -2.56
C GLY A 14 9.34 -0.03 -1.88
N MET A 15 9.03 -0.23 -0.60
CA MET A 15 9.47 -1.42 0.16
C MET A 15 8.82 -2.71 -0.35
N LEU A 16 7.51 -2.69 -0.56
CA LEU A 16 6.74 -3.83 -1.09
C LEU A 16 7.21 -4.21 -2.49
N ARG A 17 7.43 -3.23 -3.37
CA ARG A 17 7.97 -3.47 -4.71
C ARG A 17 9.34 -4.15 -4.67
N ARG A 18 10.24 -3.72 -3.79
CA ARG A 18 11.56 -4.37 -3.61
C ARG A 18 11.44 -5.80 -3.09
N ALA A 19 10.35 -6.12 -2.39
CA ALA A 19 10.03 -7.47 -1.93
C ALA A 19 9.28 -8.32 -2.98
N GLY A 20 9.08 -7.82 -4.20
CA GLY A 20 8.35 -8.52 -5.26
C GLY A 20 6.83 -8.48 -5.12
N LEU A 21 6.30 -7.56 -4.30
CA LEU A 21 4.87 -7.38 -4.10
C LEU A 21 4.35 -6.18 -4.91
N ARG A 22 3.12 -6.30 -5.41
CA ARG A 22 2.35 -5.22 -6.02
C ARG A 22 1.17 -4.89 -5.11
N ILE A 23 0.95 -3.60 -4.86
CA ILE A 23 -0.24 -3.13 -4.13
C ILE A 23 -1.45 -3.25 -5.06
N LEU A 24 -2.51 -3.86 -4.54
CA LEU A 24 -3.82 -3.94 -5.19
C LEU A 24 -4.71 -2.79 -4.72
N HIS A 25 -4.82 -2.60 -3.41
CA HIS A 25 -5.65 -1.57 -2.79
C HIS A 25 -5.06 -1.06 -1.47
N ALA A 26 -5.42 0.17 -1.11
CA ALA A 26 -5.14 0.77 0.19
C ALA A 26 -6.43 1.27 0.84
N TYR A 27 -6.69 0.83 2.07
CA TYR A 27 -7.90 1.16 2.83
C TYR A 27 -7.56 1.94 4.10
N GLY A 28 -8.46 2.85 4.48
CA GLY A 28 -8.38 3.62 5.72
C GLY A 28 -8.87 2.85 6.94
N ASN A 29 -9.69 1.81 6.75
CA ASN A 29 -10.27 1.01 7.82
C ASN A 29 -10.76 -0.37 7.33
N TYR A 30 -11.22 -1.24 8.24
CA TYR A 30 -11.68 -2.60 7.93
C TYR A 30 -13.00 -2.67 7.17
N ASP A 31 -13.69 -1.55 7.01
CA ASP A 31 -14.93 -1.38 6.25
C ASP A 31 -14.70 -1.17 4.74
N MET A 32 -13.46 -1.36 4.28
CA MET A 32 -13.02 -1.11 2.90
C MET A 32 -13.13 0.35 2.46
N SER A 33 -13.28 1.31 3.39
CA SER A 33 -13.20 2.73 3.07
C SER A 33 -11.85 3.09 2.44
N PRO A 34 -11.81 3.96 1.42
CA PRO A 34 -10.56 4.42 0.82
C PRO A 34 -9.62 5.05 1.85
N TYR A 35 -8.32 4.85 1.66
CA TYR A 35 -7.31 5.54 2.47
C TYR A 35 -7.26 7.04 2.11
N THR A 36 -7.30 7.90 3.13
CA THR A 36 -7.27 9.37 3.00
C THR A 36 -6.34 9.99 4.05
N PHE A 37 -6.04 11.28 3.93
CA PHE A 37 -5.25 12.02 4.93
C PHE A 37 -5.86 12.04 6.34
N ALA A 38 -7.19 11.84 6.45
CA ALA A 38 -7.88 11.76 7.74
C ALA A 38 -7.88 10.36 8.35
N SER A 39 -7.41 9.35 7.60
CA SER A 39 -7.40 7.96 8.03
C SER A 39 -6.39 7.76 9.16
N ARG A 40 -6.84 7.19 10.28
CA ARG A 40 -5.97 6.85 11.42
C ARG A 40 -5.21 5.54 11.24
N ARG A 41 -5.56 4.78 10.21
CA ARG A 41 -4.99 3.47 9.88
C ARG A 41 -4.76 3.41 8.38
N LEU A 42 -3.75 2.64 8.01
CA LEU A 42 -3.51 2.21 6.64
C LEU A 42 -3.53 0.69 6.61
N ILE A 43 -4.35 0.12 5.74
CA ILE A 43 -4.40 -1.31 5.44
C ILE A 43 -4.05 -1.46 3.96
N ILE A 44 -3.06 -2.30 3.64
CA ILE A 44 -2.61 -2.53 2.27
C ILE A 44 -2.95 -3.97 1.88
N LEU A 45 -3.66 -4.14 0.77
CA LEU A 45 -3.80 -5.43 0.10
C LEU A 45 -2.73 -5.54 -0.99
N SER A 46 -1.98 -6.64 -1.01
CA SER A 46 -0.91 -6.86 -1.99
C SER A 46 -0.84 -8.31 -2.42
N GLU A 47 -0.31 -8.54 -3.60
CA GLU A 47 -0.01 -9.86 -4.14
C GLU A 47 1.43 -9.92 -4.65
N TYR A 48 1.98 -11.13 -4.79
CA TYR A 48 3.26 -11.30 -5.47
C TYR A 48 3.11 -10.98 -6.95
N SER A 49 3.94 -10.07 -7.44
CA SER A 49 4.06 -9.84 -8.87
C SER A 49 4.74 -11.07 -9.50
N LYS A 50 4.12 -11.66 -10.53
CA LYS A 50 4.76 -12.72 -11.30
C LYS A 50 6.03 -12.17 -11.95
N ALA A 51 7.11 -12.95 -11.92
CA ALA A 51 8.36 -12.59 -12.57
C ALA A 51 8.13 -12.30 -14.06
N GLY A 52 8.31 -11.03 -14.45
CA GLY A 52 8.20 -10.57 -15.84
C GLY A 52 6.90 -9.86 -16.20
N GLU A 53 5.89 -9.79 -15.32
CA GLU A 53 4.72 -8.96 -15.57
C GLU A 53 5.01 -7.51 -15.14
N PRO A 54 4.79 -6.52 -16.03
CA PRO A 54 4.90 -5.12 -15.65
C PRO A 54 3.95 -4.85 -14.49
N VAL A 55 4.47 -4.25 -13.43
CA VAL A 55 3.65 -3.74 -12.32
C VAL A 55 2.89 -2.54 -12.89
N GLU A 56 1.73 -2.78 -13.50
CA GLU A 56 0.77 -1.70 -13.74
C GLU A 56 0.45 -1.13 -12.36
N GLU A 57 0.89 0.11 -12.13
CA GLU A 57 0.53 0.87 -10.94
C GLU A 57 -0.99 0.82 -10.85
N ALA A 58 -1.50 0.19 -9.78
CA ALA A 58 -2.92 0.18 -9.51
C ALA A 58 -3.36 1.64 -9.33
N VAL A 59 -3.88 2.22 -10.42
CA VAL A 59 -4.49 3.54 -10.44
C VAL A 59 -5.78 3.44 -9.62
N ALA A 60 -5.78 4.08 -8.46
CA ALA A 60 -6.89 4.88 -7.95
C ALA A 60 -6.44 5.58 -6.65
N LEU A 61 -5.56 6.57 -6.80
CA LEU A 61 -5.56 7.72 -5.89
C LEU A 61 -6.16 8.89 -6.68
N GLU A 62 -7.47 8.80 -6.97
CA GLU A 62 -8.23 10.03 -7.14
C GLU A 62 -8.30 10.67 -5.75
N VAL A 63 -7.50 11.71 -5.58
CA VAL A 63 -7.54 12.64 -4.44
C VAL A 63 -8.78 13.50 -4.55
#